data_AF-A0A947S8F8-F1
#
_entry.id   AF-A0A947S8F8-F1
#
_cell.length_a   1.000
_cell.length_b   1.000
_cell.length_c   1.000
_cell.angle_alpha   90.00
_cell.angle_beta   90.00
_cell.angle_gamma   90.00
#
_symmetry.space_group_name_H-M   'P 1'
#
loop_
_entity.id
_entity.type
_entity.pdbx_description
1 polymer ?
#
loop_
_entity_poly.entity_id
_entity_poly.type
_entity_poly.pdbx_seq_one_letter_code
_entity_poly.pdbx_strand_id
1 'polypeptide(L)'
;MATEKKKIDSKSKTTNSVHQSSASKSSKPKRQSKSQRKPAETKKGVGKVKEVKPVQTEIKKKTVKKLPYLFAVGRRKTAVARVRLYPKDNRGEIKINAKDYKEYFPYFEFQKNIEEPLKKVNQFGKCFISIKVEGGGKRGQADAVCHGLGRILLKFDESLRKTLRSSGFLTRDSRKKERKKPGLKRARRAPQWAKR
;
A
#
# COMPACT_ATOMS: atom_id res chain seq x y z
N MET A 1 -4.16 66.23 37.91
CA MET A 1 -2.72 66.38 38.24
C MET A 1 -2.06 65.01 38.16
N ALA A 2 -0.83 65.01 37.66
CA ALA A 2 -0.11 63.92 36.99
C ALA A 2 0.06 62.59 37.76
N THR A 3 0.16 61.48 37.02
CA THR A 3 1.25 60.50 37.19
C THR A 3 1.53 59.79 35.87
N GLU A 4 2.76 60.00 35.38
CA GLU A 4 3.34 59.45 34.16
C GLU A 4 3.51 57.92 34.24
N LYS A 5 3.20 57.21 33.16
CA LYS A 5 3.70 55.85 32.94
C LYS A 5 4.93 55.89 32.03
N LYS A 6 6.05 55.49 32.64
CA LYS A 6 7.39 55.32 32.06
C LYS A 6 7.39 54.46 30.80
N LYS A 7 8.19 54.92 29.84
CA LYS A 7 8.66 54.23 28.64
C LYS A 7 10.03 53.63 28.96
N ILE A 8 10.19 52.30 28.88
CA ILE A 8 11.49 51.61 28.92
C ILE A 8 11.40 50.41 27.96
N ASP A 9 12.19 50.52 26.88
CA ASP A 9 13.06 49.52 26.21
C ASP A 9 12.48 48.16 25.75
N SER A 10 12.92 47.49 24.68
CA SER A 10 14.12 47.59 23.85
C SER A 10 13.89 46.83 22.53
N LYS A 11 14.65 47.21 21.51
CA LYS A 11 14.76 46.54 20.21
C LYS A 11 15.39 45.15 20.35
N SER A 12 14.83 44.15 19.68
CA SER A 12 15.66 43.11 19.04
C SER A 12 15.08 42.74 17.67
N LYS A 13 15.79 43.19 16.63
CA LYS A 13 15.52 42.85 15.23
C LYS A 13 15.90 41.38 15.02
N THR A 14 14.92 40.54 14.72
CA THR A 14 15.16 39.22 14.14
C THR A 14 15.16 39.36 12.63
N THR A 15 16.33 39.32 12.00
CA THR A 15 16.43 39.15 10.54
C THR A 15 17.53 38.15 10.19
N ASN A 16 17.07 37.11 9.51
CA ASN A 16 17.74 35.93 8.98
C ASN A 16 19.16 36.15 8.46
N SER A 17 20.11 35.38 9.02
CA SER A 17 21.41 35.17 8.42
C SER A 17 21.31 34.21 7.24
N VAL A 18 21.81 34.69 6.11
CA VAL A 18 21.99 33.99 4.85
C VAL A 18 22.97 32.84 5.05
N HIS A 19 22.51 31.59 4.93
CA HIS A 19 23.40 30.45 4.74
C HIS A 19 23.68 30.28 3.25
N GLN A 20 24.93 30.57 2.89
CA GLN A 20 25.48 30.35 1.56
C GLN A 20 25.56 28.85 1.28
N SER A 21 24.90 28.44 0.20
CA SER A 21 24.99 27.10 -0.37
C SER A 21 26.33 26.91 -1.07
N SER A 22 27.23 26.12 -0.49
CA SER A 22 28.41 25.60 -1.19
C SER A 22 28.03 24.34 -1.97
N ALA A 23 28.13 24.45 -3.29
CA ALA A 23 27.87 23.37 -4.24
C ALA A 23 28.96 22.30 -4.16
N SER A 24 28.64 21.09 -3.69
CA SER A 24 29.46 19.90 -3.88
C SER A 24 29.02 19.16 -5.14
N LYS A 25 29.92 19.14 -6.14
CA LYS A 25 29.78 18.40 -7.40
C LYS A 25 29.69 16.89 -7.09
N SER A 26 28.55 16.28 -7.41
CA SER A 26 28.38 14.82 -7.41
C SER A 26 28.99 14.23 -8.68
N SER A 27 30.15 13.58 -8.54
CA SER A 27 30.77 12.79 -9.61
C SER A 27 30.11 11.41 -9.68
N LYS A 28 29.56 11.10 -10.86
CA LYS A 28 28.93 9.84 -11.23
C LYS A 28 30.01 8.74 -11.35
N PRO A 29 29.91 7.56 -10.69
CA PRO A 29 30.83 6.47 -10.98
C PRO A 29 30.42 5.74 -12.27
N LYS A 30 31.39 5.62 -13.17
CA LYS A 30 31.33 4.99 -14.49
C LYS A 30 31.34 3.47 -14.33
N ARG A 31 30.27 2.80 -14.77
CA ARG A 31 30.12 1.34 -14.79
C ARG A 31 31.10 0.74 -15.81
N GLN A 32 32.17 0.09 -15.34
CA GLN A 32 33.09 -0.67 -16.19
C GLN A 32 32.67 -2.14 -16.24
N SER A 33 32.17 -2.56 -17.40
CA SER A 33 32.02 -3.96 -17.78
C SER A 33 33.37 -4.50 -18.26
N LYS A 34 33.96 -5.45 -17.53
CA LYS A 34 35.03 -6.31 -18.06
C LYS A 34 34.49 -7.72 -18.22
N SER A 35 34.20 -8.04 -19.48
CA SER A 35 34.13 -9.39 -20.03
C SER A 35 35.55 -9.96 -20.05
N GLN A 36 35.77 -11.07 -19.35
CA GLN A 36 36.90 -11.96 -19.62
C GLN A 36 36.37 -13.39 -19.74
N ARG A 37 36.26 -13.85 -20.98
CA ARG A 37 36.24 -15.27 -21.33
C ARG A 37 37.65 -15.80 -21.11
N LYS A 38 37.80 -17.00 -20.53
CA LYS A 38 39.01 -17.81 -20.68
C LYS A 38 38.66 -19.17 -21.29
N PRO A 39 39.55 -19.75 -22.13
CA PRO A 39 39.26 -20.92 -22.95
C PRO A 39 39.56 -22.24 -22.23
N ALA A 40 39.07 -23.32 -22.84
CA ALA A 40 39.22 -24.70 -22.43
C ALA A 40 40.64 -25.24 -22.62
N GLU A 41 41.06 -26.14 -21.71
CA GLU A 41 42.08 -27.16 -21.96
C GLU A 41 41.71 -28.48 -21.27
N THR A 42 41.63 -29.53 -22.08
CA THR A 42 41.54 -30.95 -21.74
C THR A 42 42.90 -31.52 -21.36
N LYS A 43 42.99 -32.40 -20.34
CA LYS A 43 43.67 -33.72 -20.40
C LYS A 43 43.10 -34.71 -19.36
N LYS A 44 43.15 -35.99 -19.75
CA LYS A 44 42.52 -37.19 -19.18
C LYS A 44 43.04 -37.59 -17.79
N GLY A 45 42.18 -38.23 -17.01
CA GLY A 45 42.54 -39.06 -15.86
C GLY A 45 41.34 -39.92 -15.43
N VAL A 46 41.38 -41.21 -15.78
CA VAL A 46 40.39 -42.22 -15.36
C VAL A 46 40.68 -42.61 -13.92
N GLY A 47 39.69 -42.45 -13.03
CA GLY A 47 39.75 -42.88 -11.64
C GLY A 47 38.34 -43.06 -11.08
N LYS A 48 37.92 -44.31 -10.95
CA LYS A 48 36.57 -44.74 -10.56
C LYS A 48 36.49 -44.82 -9.03
N VAL A 49 35.81 -43.89 -8.34
CA VAL A 49 35.45 -44.04 -6.92
C VAL A 49 34.09 -43.40 -6.59
N LYS A 50 33.12 -44.29 -6.32
CA LYS A 50 31.92 -44.21 -5.46
C LYS A 50 30.89 -43.08 -5.74
N GLU A 51 29.77 -43.52 -6.31
CA GLU A 51 28.50 -42.80 -6.36
C GLU A 51 28.06 -42.32 -4.98
N VAL A 52 27.98 -41.00 -4.79
CA VAL A 52 27.21 -40.39 -3.71
C VAL A 52 25.82 -40.10 -4.28
N LYS A 53 24.81 -40.84 -3.80
CA LYS A 53 23.41 -40.64 -4.17
C LYS A 53 22.99 -39.20 -3.86
N PRO A 54 22.34 -38.46 -4.77
CA PRO A 54 21.76 -37.17 -4.43
C PRO A 54 20.57 -37.41 -3.49
N VAL A 55 20.68 -36.94 -2.25
CA VAL A 55 19.57 -36.91 -1.30
C VAL A 55 18.55 -35.92 -1.83
N GLN A 56 17.53 -36.43 -2.52
CA GLN A 56 16.36 -35.64 -2.91
C GLN A 56 15.54 -35.37 -1.64
N THR A 57 15.64 -34.15 -1.12
CA THR A 57 14.73 -33.70 -0.05
C THR A 57 13.35 -33.48 -0.68
N GLU A 58 12.50 -34.50 -0.59
CA GLU A 58 11.12 -34.44 -1.06
C GLU A 58 10.34 -33.37 -0.28
N ILE A 59 10.06 -32.24 -0.93
CA ILE A 59 9.09 -31.26 -0.41
C ILE A 59 7.71 -31.90 -0.58
N LYS A 60 7.25 -32.60 0.45
CA LYS A 60 5.89 -33.13 0.55
C LYS A 60 4.90 -31.98 0.34
N LYS A 61 4.25 -31.93 -0.84
CA LYS A 61 3.11 -31.05 -1.11
C LYS A 61 1.98 -31.46 -0.16
N LYS A 62 1.92 -30.85 1.02
CA LYS A 62 0.78 -30.99 1.93
C LYS A 62 -0.48 -30.59 1.16
N THR A 63 -1.38 -31.54 0.95
CA THR A 63 -2.70 -31.32 0.37
C THR A 63 -3.46 -30.39 1.31
N VAL A 64 -3.52 -29.10 0.97
CA VAL A 64 -4.12 -28.07 1.83
C VAL A 64 -5.63 -28.32 1.89
N LYS A 65 -6.13 -28.77 3.05
CA LYS A 65 -7.58 -28.84 3.32
C LYS A 65 -8.17 -27.44 3.12
N LYS A 66 -9.14 -27.32 2.22
CA LYS A 66 -9.75 -26.03 1.86
C LYS A 66 -10.75 -25.65 2.96
N LEU A 67 -10.34 -24.79 3.89
CA LEU A 67 -11.27 -24.28 4.91
C LEU A 67 -12.36 -23.41 4.26
N PRO A 68 -13.60 -23.45 4.78
CA PRO A 68 -14.66 -22.56 4.32
C PRO A 68 -14.27 -21.10 4.64
N TYR A 69 -14.28 -20.25 3.62
CA TYR A 69 -14.03 -18.81 3.74
C TYR A 69 -15.21 -18.01 3.21
N LEU A 70 -15.49 -16.87 3.83
CA LEU A 70 -16.39 -15.89 3.27
C LEU A 70 -15.63 -15.05 2.24
N PHE A 71 -16.32 -14.60 1.19
CA PHE A 71 -15.72 -13.82 0.11
C PHE A 71 -16.47 -12.51 -0.11
N ALA A 72 -15.72 -11.44 -0.34
CA ALA A 72 -16.26 -10.15 -0.75
C ALA A 72 -15.30 -9.45 -1.72
N VAL A 73 -15.86 -8.52 -2.49
CA VAL A 73 -15.09 -7.69 -3.42
C VAL A 73 -15.38 -6.22 -3.16
N GLY A 74 -14.32 -5.45 -2.99
CA GLY A 74 -14.33 -4.00 -2.92
C GLY A 74 -13.67 -3.38 -4.15
N ARG A 75 -14.19 -2.24 -4.61
CA ARG A 75 -13.69 -1.55 -5.82
C ARG A 75 -13.70 -0.05 -5.61
N ARG A 76 -12.66 0.64 -6.07
CA ARG A 76 -12.61 2.11 -6.15
C ARG A 76 -11.69 2.56 -7.28
N LYS A 77 -12.14 3.53 -8.08
CA LYS A 77 -11.44 3.97 -9.30
C LYS A 77 -11.17 2.76 -10.21
N THR A 78 -9.90 2.33 -10.30
CA THR A 78 -9.45 1.14 -11.05
C THR A 78 -8.94 0.02 -10.14
N ALA A 79 -8.91 0.23 -8.82
CA ALA A 79 -8.46 -0.77 -7.85
C ALA A 79 -9.58 -1.76 -7.54
N VAL A 80 -9.21 -3.04 -7.47
CA VAL A 80 -10.08 -4.17 -7.12
C VAL A 80 -9.42 -4.93 -5.96
N ALA A 81 -10.16 -5.09 -4.87
CA ALA A 81 -9.74 -5.85 -3.69
C ALA A 81 -10.64 -7.07 -3.53
N ARG A 82 -10.05 -8.27 -3.56
CA ARG A 82 -10.72 -9.54 -3.27
C ARG A 82 -10.37 -9.93 -1.84
N VAL A 83 -11.35 -9.88 -0.96
CA VAL A 83 -11.20 -10.13 0.47
C VAL A 83 -11.72 -11.53 0.78
N ARG A 84 -10.94 -12.30 1.54
CA ARG A 84 -11.31 -13.59 2.09
C ARG A 84 -11.19 -13.52 3.61
N LEU A 85 -12.27 -13.87 4.29
CA LEU A 85 -12.34 -13.94 5.75
C LEU A 85 -12.44 -15.42 6.13
N TYR A 86 -11.62 -15.86 7.08
CA TYR A 86 -11.64 -17.21 7.61
C TYR A 86 -12.19 -17.17 9.05
N PRO A 87 -13.48 -17.46 9.27
CA PRO A 87 -14.10 -17.34 10.59
C PRO A 87 -13.55 -18.31 11.63
N LYS A 88 -12.99 -19.44 11.19
CA LYS A 88 -12.46 -20.50 12.07
C LYS A 88 -11.01 -20.26 12.50
N ASP A 89 -10.35 -19.25 11.94
CA ASP A 89 -8.95 -18.97 12.23
C ASP A 89 -8.85 -17.61 12.96
N ASN A 90 -8.49 -17.68 14.24
CA ASN A 90 -8.49 -16.55 15.17
C ASN A 90 -7.12 -15.88 15.31
N ARG A 91 -6.22 -16.05 14.34
CA ARG A 91 -4.87 -15.43 14.37
C ARG A 91 -4.87 -13.90 14.39
N GLY A 92 -5.98 -13.26 14.00
CA GLY A 92 -6.06 -11.79 13.95
C GLY A 92 -5.16 -11.11 12.91
N GLU A 93 -4.49 -11.89 12.05
CA GLU A 93 -3.57 -11.37 11.04
C GLU A 93 -4.32 -10.86 9.80
N ILE A 94 -3.86 -9.73 9.26
CA ILE A 94 -4.35 -9.16 7.99
C ILE A 94 -3.22 -9.24 6.96
N LYS A 95 -3.36 -10.13 5.98
CA LYS A 95 -2.36 -10.30 4.90
C LYS A 95 -2.86 -9.72 3.59
N ILE A 96 -2.03 -8.90 2.95
CA ILE A 96 -2.30 -8.25 1.67
C ILE A 96 -1.26 -8.67 0.66
N ASN A 97 -1.67 -9.36 -0.41
CA ASN A 97 -0.77 -9.89 -1.44
C ASN A 97 0.39 -10.71 -0.84
N ALA A 98 0.07 -11.57 0.13
CA ALA A 98 1.01 -12.41 0.89
C ALA A 98 2.02 -11.67 1.78
N LYS A 99 1.90 -10.35 1.93
CA LYS A 99 2.69 -9.53 2.87
C LYS A 99 1.83 -9.06 4.03
N ASP A 100 2.46 -8.60 5.11
CA ASP A 100 1.73 -7.92 6.18
C ASP A 100 1.14 -6.59 5.68
N TYR A 101 -0.01 -6.20 6.23
CA TYR A 101 -0.70 -4.99 5.78
C TYR A 101 0.11 -3.71 6.06
N LYS A 102 0.91 -3.70 7.14
CA LYS A 102 1.79 -2.56 7.51
C LYS A 102 2.95 -2.43 6.53
N GLU A 103 3.52 -3.55 6.08
CA GLU A 103 4.59 -3.56 5.07
C GLU A 103 4.03 -3.11 3.69
N TYR A 104 2.84 -3.56 3.32
CA TYR A 104 2.26 -3.23 2.02
C TYR A 104 1.81 -1.76 1.91
N PHE A 105 1.31 -1.20 3.01
CA PHE A 105 0.87 0.19 3.14
C PHE A 105 1.73 0.94 4.18
N PRO A 106 2.80 1.63 3.75
CA PRO A 106 3.73 2.26 4.69
C PRO A 106 3.15 3.48 5.42
N TYR A 107 2.17 4.16 4.81
CA TYR A 107 1.56 5.35 5.39
C TYR A 107 0.47 4.99 6.40
N PHE A 108 0.54 5.62 7.58
CA PHE A 108 -0.41 5.42 8.68
C PHE A 108 -1.86 5.67 8.26
N GLU A 109 -2.12 6.66 7.41
CA GLU A 109 -3.48 6.93 6.90
C GLU A 109 -4.11 5.74 6.19
N PHE A 110 -3.32 4.98 5.42
CA PHE A 110 -3.83 3.84 4.67
C PHE A 110 -4.09 2.65 5.60
N GLN A 111 -3.24 2.48 6.62
CA GLN A 111 -3.42 1.47 7.67
C GLN A 111 -4.70 1.77 8.45
N LYS A 112 -4.89 3.03 8.88
CA LYS A 112 -6.10 3.49 9.58
C LYS A 112 -7.37 3.17 8.79
N ASN A 113 -7.41 3.50 7.49
CA ASN A 113 -8.60 3.21 6.65
C ASN A 113 -8.94 1.71 6.58
N ILE A 114 -7.95 0.82 6.66
CA ILE A 114 -8.15 -0.63 6.62
C ILE A 114 -8.64 -1.15 7.97
N GLU A 115 -8.14 -0.56 9.07
CA GLU A 115 -8.50 -0.93 10.43
C GLU A 115 -9.87 -0.39 10.88
N GLU A 116 -10.26 0.79 10.40
CA GLU A 116 -11.52 1.47 10.75
C GLU A 116 -12.78 0.59 10.69
N PRO A 117 -13.08 -0.15 9.61
CA PRO A 117 -14.28 -1.00 9.56
C PRO A 117 -14.25 -2.13 10.59
N LEU A 118 -13.06 -2.66 10.91
CA LEU A 118 -12.89 -3.72 11.91
C LEU A 118 -13.01 -3.17 13.34
N LYS A 119 -12.45 -1.98 13.59
CA LYS A 119 -12.55 -1.27 14.87
C LYS A 119 -13.99 -0.88 15.16
N LYS A 120 -14.75 -0.44 14.16
CA LYS A 120 -16.15 -0.02 14.35
C LYS A 120 -17.06 -1.15 14.85
N VAL A 121 -16.73 -2.39 14.52
CA VAL A 121 -17.47 -3.61 14.88
C VAL A 121 -16.80 -4.35 16.05
N ASN A 122 -15.69 -3.83 16.59
CA ASN A 122 -14.88 -4.51 17.61
C ASN A 122 -14.42 -5.93 17.18
N GLN A 123 -14.17 -6.11 15.88
CA GLN A 123 -13.67 -7.37 15.29
C GLN A 123 -12.18 -7.31 14.93
N PHE A 124 -11.50 -6.22 15.31
CA PHE A 124 -10.07 -6.09 15.12
C PHE A 124 -9.31 -7.17 15.91
N GLY A 125 -8.40 -7.90 15.26
CA GLY A 125 -7.59 -8.94 15.88
C GLY A 125 -8.29 -10.29 16.11
N LYS A 126 -9.58 -10.44 15.77
CA LYS A 126 -10.34 -11.68 16.02
C LYS A 126 -10.34 -12.66 14.84
N CYS A 127 -10.24 -12.17 13.62
CA CYS A 127 -10.34 -13.01 12.43
C CYS A 127 -9.09 -12.95 11.56
N PHE A 128 -8.74 -14.06 10.94
CA PHE A 128 -7.75 -14.08 9.87
C PHE A 128 -8.33 -13.57 8.54
N ILE A 129 -7.66 -12.59 7.94
CA ILE A 129 -8.11 -11.95 6.70
C ILE A 129 -7.00 -12.02 5.65
N SER A 130 -7.31 -12.60 4.50
CA SER A 130 -6.43 -12.66 3.33
C SER A 130 -7.01 -11.84 2.20
N ILE A 131 -6.24 -10.86 1.73
CA ILE A 131 -6.68 -9.89 0.72
C ILE A 131 -5.74 -9.96 -0.48
N LYS A 132 -6.32 -10.07 -1.67
CA LYS A 132 -5.60 -9.87 -2.93
C LYS A 132 -6.06 -8.57 -3.57
N VAL A 133 -5.13 -7.66 -3.86
CA VAL A 133 -5.42 -6.35 -4.44
C VAL A 133 -4.69 -6.16 -5.75
N GLU A 134 -5.43 -5.71 -6.77
CA GLU A 134 -4.93 -5.51 -8.13
C GLU A 134 -5.46 -4.17 -8.69
N GLY A 135 -4.65 -3.50 -9.51
CA GLY A 135 -5.00 -2.24 -10.18
C GLY A 135 -4.95 -0.97 -9.33
N GLY A 136 -5.00 0.19 -10.00
CA GLY A 136 -4.99 1.51 -9.37
C GLY A 136 -3.68 1.87 -8.67
N GLY A 137 -3.77 2.79 -7.71
CA GLY A 137 -2.65 3.18 -6.84
C GLY A 137 -2.97 2.94 -5.35
N LYS A 138 -1.97 3.05 -4.46
CA LYS A 138 -2.07 2.65 -3.05
C LYS A 138 -3.27 3.24 -2.29
N ARG A 139 -3.58 4.54 -2.45
CA ARG A 139 -4.78 5.14 -1.83
C ARG A 139 -6.08 4.54 -2.36
N GLY A 140 -6.17 4.32 -3.67
CA GLY A 140 -7.34 3.70 -4.28
C GLY A 140 -7.52 2.25 -3.82
N GLN A 141 -6.40 1.55 -3.64
CA GLN A 141 -6.34 0.19 -3.11
C GLN A 141 -6.79 0.12 -1.65
N ALA A 142 -6.27 0.97 -0.76
CA ALA A 142 -6.67 1.00 0.65
C ALA A 142 -8.19 1.21 0.82
N ASP A 143 -8.75 2.17 0.10
CA ASP A 143 -10.19 2.45 0.16
C ASP A 143 -11.02 1.33 -0.50
N ALA A 144 -10.49 0.64 -1.52
CA ALA A 144 -11.13 -0.56 -2.07
C ALA A 144 -11.12 -1.73 -1.07
N VAL A 145 -10.04 -1.90 -0.30
CA VAL A 145 -9.95 -2.88 0.79
C VAL A 145 -10.96 -2.55 1.88
N CYS A 146 -11.03 -1.30 2.32
CA CYS A 146 -12.01 -0.82 3.31
C CYS A 146 -13.45 -1.19 2.91
N HIS A 147 -13.82 -0.92 1.65
CA HIS A 147 -15.14 -1.28 1.14
C HIS A 147 -15.37 -2.80 1.06
N GLY A 148 -14.33 -3.58 0.74
CA GLY A 148 -14.38 -5.04 0.74
C GLY A 148 -14.57 -5.62 2.15
N LEU A 149 -13.92 -5.03 3.15
CA LEU A 149 -14.07 -5.40 4.56
C LEU A 149 -15.48 -5.09 5.08
N GLY A 150 -16.04 -3.93 4.77
CA GLY A 150 -17.43 -3.63 5.14
C GLY A 150 -18.42 -4.67 4.59
N ARG A 151 -18.24 -5.09 3.34
CA ARG A 151 -19.09 -6.12 2.71
C ARG A 151 -18.89 -7.52 3.28
N ILE A 152 -17.67 -7.87 3.68
CA ILE A 152 -17.41 -9.20 4.24
C ILE A 152 -17.94 -9.33 5.66
N LEU A 153 -17.85 -8.25 6.45
CA LEU A 153 -18.42 -8.19 7.79
C LEU A 153 -19.94 -8.31 7.77
N LEU A 154 -20.60 -7.72 6.78
CA LEU A 154 -22.05 -7.89 6.60
C LEU A 154 -22.43 -9.36 6.34
N LYS A 155 -21.63 -10.09 5.55
CA LYS A 155 -21.84 -11.54 5.34
C LYS A 155 -21.51 -12.39 6.56
N PHE A 156 -20.70 -11.86 7.47
CA PHE A 156 -20.35 -12.54 8.71
C PHE A 156 -21.47 -12.40 9.74
N ASP A 157 -22.01 -11.20 9.88
CA ASP A 157 -23.16 -10.90 10.73
C ASP A 157 -24.00 -9.77 10.11
N GLU A 158 -25.25 -10.08 9.76
CA GLU A 158 -26.18 -9.15 9.12
C GLU A 158 -26.69 -8.08 10.10
N SER A 159 -26.60 -8.31 11.42
CA SER A 159 -27.02 -7.35 12.45
C SER A 159 -26.21 -6.03 12.38
N LEU A 160 -24.98 -6.11 11.86
CA LEU A 160 -24.03 -5.01 11.76
C LEU A 160 -24.38 -3.99 10.67
N ARG A 161 -25.39 -4.28 9.85
CA ARG A 161 -25.77 -3.45 8.69
C ARG A 161 -26.03 -2.00 9.06
N LYS A 162 -26.77 -1.74 10.14
CA LYS A 162 -27.14 -0.38 10.57
C LYS A 162 -25.89 0.44 10.92
N THR A 163 -24.98 -0.15 11.70
CA THR A 163 -23.72 0.47 12.13
C THR A 163 -22.78 0.75 10.95
N LEU A 164 -22.60 -0.24 10.06
CA LEU A 164 -21.72 -0.13 8.90
C LEU A 164 -22.27 0.83 7.85
N ARG A 165 -23.60 0.91 7.68
CA ARG A 165 -24.24 1.86 6.77
C ARG A 165 -24.12 3.29 7.26
N SER A 166 -24.37 3.52 8.54
CA SER A 166 -24.23 4.84 9.18
C SER A 166 -22.79 5.35 9.09
N SER A 167 -21.79 4.47 9.20
CA SER A 167 -20.37 4.82 9.09
C SER A 167 -19.86 4.91 7.64
N GLY A 168 -20.71 4.66 6.63
CA GLY A 168 -20.36 4.83 5.22
C GLY A 168 -19.54 3.71 4.56
N PHE A 169 -19.21 2.62 5.26
CA PHE A 169 -18.35 1.53 4.72
C PHE A 169 -19.01 0.69 3.62
N LEU A 170 -20.35 0.66 3.58
CA LEU A 170 -21.13 -0.09 2.58
C LEU A 170 -21.35 0.67 1.28
N THR A 171 -21.07 1.98 1.24
CA THR A 171 -21.28 2.79 0.03
C THR A 171 -20.02 2.77 -0.83
N ARG A 172 -20.16 2.41 -2.11
CA ARG A 172 -19.04 2.47 -3.05
C ARG A 172 -18.77 3.93 -3.43
N ASP A 173 -17.53 4.38 -3.31
CA ASP A 173 -17.09 5.66 -3.87
C ASP A 173 -17.15 5.60 -5.41
N SER A 174 -18.11 6.33 -5.99
CA SER A 174 -18.38 6.36 -7.44
C SER A 174 -17.41 7.23 -8.22
N ARG A 175 -16.59 8.05 -7.56
CA ARG A 175 -15.70 9.02 -8.20
C ARG A 175 -14.67 8.32 -9.10
N LYS A 176 -14.71 8.65 -10.40
CA LYS A 176 -13.78 8.16 -11.42
C LYS A 176 -13.16 9.35 -12.16
N LYS A 177 -11.96 9.16 -12.71
CA LYS A 177 -11.30 10.18 -13.52
C LYS A 177 -12.13 10.42 -14.79
N GLU A 178 -12.54 11.66 -14.98
CA GLU A 178 -13.22 12.09 -16.21
C GLU A 178 -12.28 11.99 -17.42
N ARG A 179 -12.84 11.67 -18.58
CA ARG A 179 -12.11 11.66 -19.86
C ARG A 179 -11.74 13.08 -20.30
N LYS A 180 -10.65 13.23 -21.04
CA LYS A 180 -10.35 14.47 -21.79
C LYS A 180 -11.35 14.64 -22.94
N LYS A 181 -12.13 15.71 -22.92
CA LYS A 181 -13.03 16.09 -24.02
C LYS A 181 -12.23 16.79 -25.14
N PRO A 182 -12.65 16.68 -26.41
CA PRO A 182 -12.01 17.41 -27.52
C PRO A 182 -12.10 18.93 -27.29
N GLY A 183 -11.14 19.68 -27.81
CA GLY A 183 -11.04 21.14 -27.61
C GLY A 183 -10.55 21.60 -26.23
N LEU A 184 -10.60 20.75 -25.20
CA LEU A 184 -10.11 21.08 -23.85
C LEU A 184 -8.68 20.55 -23.61
N LYS A 185 -7.89 21.28 -22.80
CA LYS A 185 -6.53 20.87 -22.38
C LYS A 185 -6.55 19.69 -21.39
N ARG A 186 -7.58 19.61 -20.54
CA ARG A 186 -7.85 18.49 -19.60
C ARG A 186 -9.37 18.21 -19.58
N ALA A 187 -9.89 17.46 -18.59
CA ALA A 187 -11.32 17.14 -18.50
C ALA A 187 -12.23 18.38 -18.53
N ARG A 188 -11.86 19.46 -17.82
CA ARG A 188 -12.61 20.72 -17.74
C ARG A 188 -11.79 21.99 -18.05
N ARG A 189 -10.48 21.86 -18.28
CA ARG A 189 -9.59 23.02 -18.49
C ARG A 189 -9.69 23.49 -19.94
N ALA A 190 -10.44 24.56 -20.17
CA ALA A 190 -10.51 25.22 -21.48
C ALA A 190 -9.20 25.99 -21.76
N PRO A 191 -8.82 26.18 -23.05
CA PRO A 191 -7.89 27.23 -23.42
C PRO A 191 -8.50 28.62 -23.09
N GLN A 192 -7.65 29.63 -22.96
CA GLN A 192 -8.10 31.01 -22.76
C GLN A 192 -8.76 31.52 -24.03
N TRP A 193 -9.98 32.05 -23.91
CA TRP A 193 -10.71 32.71 -25.00
C TRP A 193 -10.17 34.12 -25.21
N ALA A 194 -9.96 34.53 -26.47
CA ALA A 194 -9.65 35.89 -26.84
C ALA A 194 -10.87 36.49 -27.55
N LYS A 195 -11.61 37.36 -26.86
CA LYS A 195 -12.71 38.12 -27.45
C LYS A 195 -12.11 39.18 -28.37
N ARG A 196 -12.62 39.28 -29.60
CA ARG A 196 -12.35 40.39 -30.52
C ARG A 196 -13.59 41.25 -30.62
#